data_AF-A0A7X7P4K9-F1
#
_entry.id   AF-A0A7X7P4K9-F1
#
_cell.length_a   1.000
_cell.length_b   1.000
_cell.length_c   1.000
_cell.angle_alpha   90.00
_cell.angle_beta   90.00
_cell.angle_gamma   90.00
#
_symmetry.space_group_name_H-M   'P 1'
#
loop_
_entity.id
_entity.type
_entity.pdbx_description
1 polymer ?
#
loop_
_entity_poly.entity_id
_entity_poly.type
_entity_poly.pdbx_seq_one_letter_code
_entity_poly.pdbx_strand_id
1 'polypeptide(L)'
;MPYKRTPENADGAMIVLNDTPAKFKAFVQAALAYLNERPNIPPVLTIGTWNEWTEGHYLLPDARHGFGMLEALAEALEIPIAYDPAKPNDVLPMNG
;
A
#
# COMPACT_ATOMS: atom_id res chain seq x y z
N MET A 1 -2.78 12.64 7.35
CA MET A 1 -1.38 12.31 7.68
C MET A 1 -0.64 13.61 8.01
N PRO A 2 -0.17 13.84 9.25
CA PRO A 2 0.71 14.98 9.51
C PRO A 2 2.08 14.72 8.87
N TYR A 3 2.60 15.69 8.12
CA TYR A 3 3.93 15.64 7.51
C TYR A 3 4.88 16.58 8.25
N LYS A 4 6.13 16.15 8.45
CA LYS A 4 7.16 16.88 9.19
C LYS A 4 8.22 17.36 8.21
N ARG A 5 8.44 18.68 8.15
CA ARG A 5 9.55 19.27 7.40
C ARG A 5 10.86 19.03 8.17
N THR A 6 11.83 18.42 7.52
CA THR A 6 13.19 18.18 8.03
C THR A 6 14.22 18.80 7.07
N PRO A 7 15.49 19.00 7.48
CA PRO A 7 16.52 19.60 6.62
C PRO A 7 16.72 18.87 5.28
N GLU A 8 16.56 17.55 5.27
CA GLU A 8 16.59 16.70 4.08
C GLU A 8 15.38 16.91 3.13
N ASN A 9 14.38 17.71 3.52
CA ASN A 9 13.18 18.06 2.74
C ASN A 9 13.10 19.54 2.38
N ALA A 10 14.25 20.22 2.25
CA ALA A 10 14.33 21.63 1.92
C ALA A 10 13.55 22.01 0.64
N ASP A 11 13.43 21.08 -0.30
CA ASP A 11 12.79 21.30 -1.61
C ASP A 11 11.26 21.06 -1.61
N GLY A 12 10.68 20.73 -0.45
CA GLY A 12 9.25 20.46 -0.32
C GLY A 12 8.83 19.02 -0.66
N ALA A 13 9.80 18.11 -0.81
CA ALA A 13 9.55 16.69 -1.01
C ALA A 13 8.83 16.08 0.20
N MET A 14 7.73 15.36 -0.04
CA MET A 14 6.98 14.67 0.99
C MET A 14 7.68 13.34 1.34
N ILE A 15 8.38 13.30 2.47
CA ILE A 15 8.90 12.05 3.05
C ILE A 15 7.91 11.44 4.04
N VAL A 16 7.65 10.14 3.87
CA VAL A 16 6.95 9.30 4.83
C VAL A 16 7.98 8.58 5.70
N LEU A 17 7.99 8.89 7.00
CA LEU A 17 8.88 8.23 7.96
C LEU A 17 8.19 7.03 8.59
N ASN A 18 8.98 5.99 8.88
CA ASN A 18 8.53 4.75 9.50
C ASN A 18 7.32 4.17 8.75
N ASP A 19 7.51 3.93 7.45
CA ASP A 19 6.62 3.11 6.64
C ASP A 19 6.13 1.89 7.46
N THR A 20 4.81 1.66 7.38
CA THR A 20 4.16 0.46 7.90
C THR A 20 2.99 0.08 6.99
N PRO A 21 2.62 -1.21 6.93
CA PRO A 21 1.41 -1.67 6.24
C PRO A 21 0.15 -0.86 6.58
N ALA A 22 -0.04 -0.49 7.84
CA ALA A 22 -1.19 0.30 8.28
C ALA A 22 -1.20 1.73 7.70
N LYS A 23 -0.04 2.39 7.58
CA LYS A 23 0.07 3.71 6.95
C LYS A 23 -0.19 3.62 5.45
N PHE A 24 0.34 2.59 4.81
CA PHE A 24 0.09 2.32 3.39
C PHE A 24 -1.41 2.08 3.13
N LYS A 25 -2.08 1.22 3.90
CA LYS A 25 -3.54 1.01 3.84
C LYS A 25 -4.31 2.32 3.93
N ALA A 26 -4.01 3.15 4.93
CA ALA A 26 -4.68 4.44 5.12
C ALA A 26 -4.44 5.39 3.93
N PHE A 27 -3.28 5.32 3.28
CA PHE A 27 -2.99 6.11 2.08
C PHE A 27 -3.79 5.64 0.87
N VAL A 28 -3.89 4.32 0.66
CA VAL A 28 -4.76 3.75 -0.39
C VAL A 28 -6.22 4.15 -0.17
N GLN A 29 -6.73 4.04 1.06
CA GLN A 29 -8.10 4.45 1.40
C GLN A 29 -8.34 5.95 1.13
N ALA A 30 -7.37 6.80 1.43
CA ALA A 30 -7.46 8.22 1.12
C ALA A 30 -7.48 8.49 -0.39
N ALA A 31 -6.70 7.76 -1.18
CA ALA A 31 -6.72 7.85 -2.63
C ALA A 31 -8.07 7.37 -3.22
N LEU A 32 -8.62 6.27 -2.70
CA LEU A 32 -9.94 5.77 -3.10
C LEU A 32 -11.04 6.79 -2.77
N ALA A 33 -11.03 7.37 -1.56
CA ALA A 33 -11.97 8.43 -1.19
C ALA A 33 -11.86 9.64 -2.13
N TYR A 34 -10.65 10.08 -2.45
CA TYR A 34 -10.41 11.18 -3.38
C TYR A 34 -11.01 10.92 -4.77
N LEU A 35 -10.85 9.69 -5.30
CA LEU A 35 -11.42 9.27 -6.58
C LEU A 35 -12.95 9.20 -6.52
N ASN A 36 -13.52 8.62 -5.45
CA ASN A 36 -14.97 8.47 -5.26
C ASN A 36 -15.70 9.82 -5.16
N GLU A 37 -15.05 10.84 -4.62
CA GLU A 37 -15.58 12.22 -4.58
C GLU A 37 -15.59 12.91 -5.96
N ARG A 38 -14.91 12.35 -6.96
CA ARG A 38 -14.69 12.98 -8.27
C ARG A 38 -15.11 12.04 -9.40
N PRO A 39 -16.42 11.81 -9.61
CA PRO A 39 -16.92 10.89 -10.65
C PRO A 39 -16.59 11.33 -12.09
N ASN A 40 -16.17 12.58 -12.29
CA ASN A 40 -15.83 13.13 -13.60
C ASN A 40 -14.39 12.82 -14.06
N ILE A 41 -13.57 12.16 -13.23
CA ILE A 41 -12.23 11.70 -13.62
C ILE A 41 -12.20 10.17 -13.71
N PRO A 42 -11.37 9.58 -14.59
CA PRO A 42 -11.19 8.14 -14.60
C PRO A 42 -10.75 7.63 -13.21
N PRO A 43 -11.42 6.62 -12.63
CA PRO A 43 -11.13 6.10 -11.30
C PRO A 43 -9.91 5.15 -11.34
N VAL A 44 -8.76 5.67 -11.78
CA VAL A 44 -7.53 4.91 -11.92
C VAL A 44 -6.58 5.27 -10.77
N LEU A 45 -6.21 4.26 -10.00
CA LEU A 45 -5.15 4.36 -8.98
C LEU A 45 -3.93 3.58 -9.47
N THR A 46 -2.81 4.28 -9.65
CA THR A 46 -1.51 3.66 -9.94
C THR A 46 -0.71 3.51 -8.65
N ILE A 47 -0.14 2.34 -8.43
CA ILE A 47 0.73 2.07 -7.28
C ILE A 47 2.17 1.91 -7.80
N GLY A 48 3.06 2.82 -7.38
CA GLY A 48 4.49 2.70 -7.57
C GLY A 48 5.14 2.16 -6.28
N THR A 49 6.00 1.16 -6.29
CA THR A 49 6.33 0.20 -7.36
C THR A 49 6.35 -1.21 -6.77
N TRP A 50 6.55 -2.22 -7.61
CA TRP A 50 6.74 -3.57 -7.10
C TRP A 50 8.02 -3.68 -6.24
N ASN A 51 9.16 -3.14 -6.68
CA ASN A 51 10.46 -3.44 -6.06
C ASN A 51 11.48 -2.27 -6.02
N GLU A 52 11.07 -1.03 -5.78
CA GLU A 52 12.01 0.09 -5.72
C GLU A 52 12.59 0.33 -4.32
N TRP A 53 13.51 -0.57 -3.97
CA TRP A 53 14.17 -0.57 -2.66
C TRP A 53 15.00 0.67 -2.37
N THR A 54 15.61 1.27 -3.39
CA THR A 54 16.53 2.42 -3.22
C THR A 54 15.83 3.69 -2.77
N GLU A 55 14.53 3.83 -3.09
CA GLU A 55 13.71 4.99 -2.71
C GLU A 55 12.75 4.68 -1.56
N GLY A 56 12.67 3.41 -1.15
CA GLY A 56 11.97 2.97 0.06
C GLY A 56 10.48 2.66 -0.13
N HIS A 57 9.94 2.70 -1.36
CA HIS A 57 8.60 2.22 -1.68
C HIS A 57 8.64 0.89 -2.44
N TYR A 58 8.02 -0.14 -1.87
CA TYR A 58 7.95 -1.47 -2.47
C TYR A 58 6.67 -2.19 -2.02
N LEU A 59 6.12 -3.03 -2.91
CA LEU A 59 5.07 -4.00 -2.56
C LEU A 59 5.61 -5.43 -2.44
N LEU A 60 6.79 -5.69 -3.00
CA LEU A 60 7.45 -6.98 -2.96
C LEU A 60 7.60 -7.43 -1.49
N PRO A 61 7.21 -8.68 -1.15
CA PRO A 61 7.40 -9.18 0.20
C PRO A 61 8.84 -9.08 0.68
N ASP A 62 9.01 -8.75 1.95
CA ASP A 62 10.32 -8.48 2.54
C ASP A 62 10.50 -9.19 3.89
N ALA A 63 11.70 -9.07 4.47
CA ALA A 63 11.99 -9.70 5.76
C ALA A 63 11.36 -8.96 6.96
N ARG A 64 10.94 -7.70 6.80
CA ARG A 64 10.45 -6.84 7.90
C ARG A 64 8.95 -6.97 8.12
N HIS A 65 8.20 -7.03 7.03
CA HIS A 65 6.74 -6.99 6.97
C HIS A 65 6.16 -8.22 6.25
N GLY A 66 6.97 -9.07 5.61
CA GLY A 66 6.47 -10.24 4.88
C GLY A 66 5.53 -9.81 3.77
N PHE A 67 4.31 -10.34 3.76
CA PHE A 67 3.25 -9.93 2.81
C PHE A 67 2.47 -8.68 3.25
N GLY A 68 2.86 -8.02 4.34
CA GLY A 68 2.05 -7.00 4.99
C GLY A 68 1.59 -5.86 4.07
N MET A 69 2.41 -5.43 3.09
CA MET A 69 1.97 -4.41 2.11
C MET A 69 0.89 -4.91 1.17
N LEU A 70 0.96 -6.17 0.74
CA LEU A 70 -0.05 -6.80 -0.13
C LEU A 70 -1.34 -7.06 0.62
N GLU A 71 -1.24 -7.53 1.87
CA GLU A 71 -2.39 -7.72 2.76
C GLU A 71 -3.09 -6.37 3.03
N ALA A 72 -2.31 -5.34 3.35
CA ALA A 72 -2.83 -3.97 3.52
C ALA A 72 -3.54 -3.44 2.26
N LEU A 73 -3.02 -3.71 1.07
CA LEU A 73 -3.66 -3.34 -0.19
C LEU A 73 -4.97 -4.08 -0.39
N ALA A 74 -4.97 -5.39 -0.22
CA ALA A 74 -6.17 -6.20 -0.37
C ALA A 74 -7.26 -5.81 0.63
N GLU A 75 -6.90 -5.57 1.89
CA GLU A 75 -7.83 -5.05 2.90
C GLU A 75 -8.38 -3.68 2.53
N ALA A 76 -7.56 -2.79 1.96
CA ALA A 76 -8.02 -1.47 1.50
C ALA A 76 -9.01 -1.58 0.33
N LEU A 77 -8.83 -2.58 -0.52
CA LEU A 77 -9.66 -2.87 -1.70
C LEU A 77 -10.82 -3.84 -1.39
N GLU A 78 -10.95 -4.28 -0.14
CA GLU A 78 -11.93 -5.30 0.28
C GLU A 78 -11.84 -6.61 -0.54
N ILE A 79 -10.63 -6.94 -1.00
CA ILE A 79 -10.35 -8.18 -1.72
C ILE A 79 -10.14 -9.30 -0.69
N PRO A 80 -10.89 -10.41 -0.78
CA PRO A 80 -10.64 -11.57 0.06
C PRO A 80 -9.23 -12.11 -0.17
N ILE A 81 -8.44 -12.22 0.90
CA ILE A 81 -7.15 -12.90 0.83
C ILE A 81 -7.42 -14.42 0.80
N ALA A 82 -7.16 -15.05 -0.34
CA ALA A 82 -7.28 -16.50 -0.53
C ALA A 82 -6.08 -17.30 0.05
N TYR A 83 -5.28 -16.65 0.91
CA TYR A 83 -4.04 -17.16 1.46
C TYR A 83 -4.10 -17.15 2.99
N ASP A 84 -3.76 -18.26 3.62
CA ASP A 84 -3.58 -18.32 5.07
C ASP A 84 -2.12 -17.96 5.40
N PRO A 85 -1.84 -16.82 6.06
CA PRO A 85 -0.47 -16.45 6.43
C PRO A 85 0.21 -17.42 7.41
N ALA A 86 -0.57 -18.28 8.08
CA ALA A 86 -0.03 -19.39 8.87
C ALA A 86 0.32 -20.63 8.02
N LYS A 87 -0.05 -20.66 6.73
CA LYS A 87 0.15 -21.79 5.80
C LYS A 87 0.63 -21.31 4.42
N PRO A 88 1.95 -21.07 4.27
CA PRO A 88 2.57 -20.52 3.06
C PRO A 88 2.26 -21.21 1.72
N ASN A 89 1.84 -22.47 1.74
CA ASN A 89 1.66 -23.31 0.56
C ASN A 89 0.20 -23.68 0.28
N ASP A 90 -0.75 -23.25 1.13
CA ASP A 90 -2.17 -23.52 0.92
C ASP A 90 -2.78 -22.38 0.11
N VAL A 91 -2.76 -22.51 -1.22
CA VAL A 91 -3.64 -21.69 -2.07
C VAL A 91 -5.05 -22.23 -1.87
N LEU A 92 -5.94 -21.44 -1.24
CA LEU A 92 -7.33 -21.85 -1.13
C LEU A 92 -7.93 -22.00 -2.54
N PRO A 93 -8.73 -23.06 -2.79
CA PRO A 93 -9.35 -23.23 -4.09
C PRO A 93 -10.23 -22.03 -4.39
N MET A 94 -9.92 -21.33 -5.48
CA MET A 94 -10.77 -20.28 -6.04
C MET A 94 -12.03 -20.96 -6.58
N ASN A 95 -13.09 -20.99 -5.78
CA ASN A 95 -14.40 -21.42 -6.29
C ASN A 95 -14.86 -20.37 -7.32
N GLY A 96 -15.00 -20.83 -8.58
CA GLY A 96 -15.55 -20.06 -9.69
C GLY A 96 -17.06 -19.95 -9.67
#